data_AF-A0A923SHH7-F1
#
_entry.id   AF-A0A923SHH7-F1
#
_cell.length_a   1.000
_cell.length_b   1.000
_cell.length_c   1.000
_cell.angle_alpha   90.00
_cell.angle_beta   90.00
_cell.angle_gamma   90.00
#
_symmetry.space_group_name_H-M   'P 1'
#
loop_
_entity.id
_entity.type
_entity.pdbx_description
1 polymer ?
#
loop_
_entity_poly.entity_id
_entity_poly.type
_entity_poly.pdbx_seq_one_letter_code
_entity_poly.pdbx_strand_id
1 'polypeptide(L)'
;MEDEKRNAIMSLSFYGLAIVTILYVNVSGQYKSGPCTPNLDIMSVFLIGPISFILMVFNGFLLSYLHKETKYSFRIHLSALLIWGVFLLLN
;
A
#
# COMPACT_ATOMS: atom_id res chain seq x y z
N MET A 1 -1.01 -21.10 -9.89
CA MET A 1 -2.35 -20.48 -10.06
C MET A 1 -3.14 -20.24 -8.77
N GLU A 2 -3.46 -21.24 -7.93
CA GLU A 2 -4.23 -20.98 -6.68
C GLU A 2 -3.48 -20.11 -5.68
N ASP A 3 -2.18 -20.36 -5.48
CA ASP A 3 -1.35 -19.57 -4.57
C ASP A 3 -1.23 -18.10 -5.01
N GLU A 4 -1.15 -17.86 -6.32
CA GLU A 4 -1.09 -16.50 -6.87
C GLU A 4 -2.39 -15.74 -6.64
N LYS A 5 -3.54 -16.40 -6.86
CA LYS A 5 -4.86 -15.82 -6.58
C LYS A 5 -5.01 -15.52 -5.10
N ARG A 6 -4.61 -16.44 -4.22
CA ARG A 6 -4.64 -16.25 -2.77
C ARG A 6 -3.78 -15.05 -2.36
N ASN A 7 -2.56 -14.95 -2.89
CA ASN A 7 -1.67 -13.82 -2.62
C ASN A 7 -2.25 -12.49 -3.12
N ALA A 8 -2.85 -12.48 -4.32
CA ALA A 8 -3.51 -11.28 -4.86
C ALA A 8 -4.69 -10.83 -3.98
N ILE A 9 -5.52 -11.78 -3.51
CA ILE A 9 -6.62 -11.50 -2.58
C ILE A 9 -6.07 -10.96 -1.25
N MET A 10 -5.02 -11.55 -0.70
CA MET A 10 -4.38 -11.05 0.52
C MET A 10 -3.87 -9.62 0.34
N SER A 11 -3.22 -9.31 -0.78
CA SER A 11 -2.76 -7.95 -1.10
C SER A 11 -3.94 -6.98 -1.22
N LEU A 12 -5.03 -7.37 -1.89
CA LEU A 12 -6.25 -6.55 -1.97
C LEU A 12 -6.87 -6.31 -0.59
N SER A 13 -6.98 -7.34 0.24
CA SER A 13 -7.48 -7.23 1.61
C SER A 13 -6.61 -6.31 2.47
N PHE A 14 -5.29 -6.38 2.32
CA PHE A 14 -4.36 -5.48 3.00
C PHE A 14 -4.63 -4.01 2.63
N TYR A 15 -4.74 -3.70 1.34
CA TYR A 15 -5.04 -2.34 0.89
C TYR A 15 -6.45 -1.89 1.30
N GLY A 16 -7.44 -2.78 1.25
CA GLY A 16 -8.80 -2.52 1.72
C GLY A 16 -8.83 -2.15 3.21
N LEU A 17 -8.15 -2.93 4.06
CA LEU A 17 -8.03 -2.64 5.49
C LEU A 17 -7.27 -1.33 5.74
N ALA A 18 -6.21 -1.06 4.98
CA ALA A 18 -5.47 0.19 5.09
C ALA A 18 -6.35 1.41 4.77
N ILE A 19 -7.15 1.35 3.69
CA ILE A 19 -8.10 2.40 3.31
C ILE A 19 -9.14 2.61 4.41
N VAL A 20 -9.77 1.54 4.91
CA VAL A 20 -10.76 1.62 6.00
C VAL A 20 -10.15 2.25 7.26
N THR A 21 -8.92 1.87 7.60
CA THR A 21 -8.19 2.41 8.76
C THR A 21 -7.91 3.90 8.58
N ILE A 22 -7.43 4.32 7.41
CA ILE A 22 -7.21 5.74 7.09
C ILE A 22 -8.51 6.53 7.22
N LEU A 23 -9.60 6.05 6.61
CA LEU A 23 -10.90 6.71 6.68
C LEU A 23 -11.39 6.84 8.13
N TYR A 24 -11.26 5.78 8.92
CA TYR A 24 -11.64 5.81 10.33
C TYR A 24 -10.85 6.86 11.12
N VAL A 25 -9.53 6.90 10.94
CA VAL A 25 -8.65 7.90 11.58
C VAL A 25 -9.05 9.31 11.18
N ASN A 26 -9.23 9.57 9.88
CA ASN A 26 -9.61 10.87 9.33
C ASN A 26 -10.98 11.35 9.88
N VAL A 27 -12.00 10.47 9.89
CA VAL A 27 -13.36 10.81 10.33
C VAL A 27 -13.44 11.01 11.84
N SER A 28 -12.64 10.27 12.63
CA SER A 28 -12.69 10.35 14.09
C SER A 28 -12.32 11.72 14.65
N GLY A 29 -11.56 12.54 13.92
CA GLY A 29 -11.12 13.88 14.33
C GLY A 29 -10.19 13.92 15.54
N GLN A 30 -9.94 12.78 16.19
CA GLN A 30 -9.08 12.61 17.38
C GLN A 30 -7.59 12.75 17.03
N TYR A 31 -7.26 12.60 15.75
CA TYR A 31 -5.89 12.62 15.23
C TYR A 31 -5.55 13.90 14.45
N LYS A 32 -6.32 14.97 14.61
CA LYS A 32 -5.96 16.27 14.01
C LYS A 32 -4.67 16.77 14.65
N SER A 33 -3.63 16.85 13.84
CA SER A 33 -2.31 17.31 14.26
C SER A 33 -2.36 18.77 14.70
N GLY A 34 -1.63 19.11 15.77
CA GLY A 34 -1.35 20.50 16.15
C GLY A 34 -0.48 21.21 15.09
N PRO A 35 -0.28 22.54 15.22
CA PRO A 35 0.32 23.39 14.18
C PRO A 35 1.73 23.02 13.73
N CYS A 36 2.45 22.17 14.49
CA CYS A 36 3.83 21.77 14.21
C CYS A 36 3.98 20.28 13.85
N THR A 37 2.88 19.54 13.74
CA THR A 37 2.87 18.11 13.38
C THR A 37 2.24 17.94 12.01
N PRO A 38 2.87 17.23 11.05
CA PRO A 38 2.23 16.94 9.78
C PRO A 38 0.89 16.25 10.04
N ASN A 39 -0.13 16.62 9.25
CA ASN A 39 -1.47 16.07 9.44
C ASN A 39 -1.38 14.54 9.43
N LEU A 40 -1.95 13.87 10.43
CA LEU A 40 -1.84 12.41 10.58
C LEU A 40 -2.41 11.69 9.35
N ASP A 41 -3.31 12.36 8.63
CA ASP A 41 -3.83 11.98 7.33
C ASP A 41 -2.70 11.80 6.29
N ILE A 42 -1.76 12.74 6.21
CA ILE A 42 -0.60 12.66 5.30
C ILE A 42 0.35 11.56 5.77
N MET A 43 0.59 11.46 7.08
CA MET A 43 1.52 10.47 7.65
C MET A 43 1.01 9.03 7.47
N SER A 44 -0.31 8.82 7.56
CA SER A 44 -0.97 7.53 7.39
C SER A 44 -0.85 7.00 5.95
N VAL A 45 -0.92 7.90 4.95
CA VAL A 45 -0.67 7.57 3.54
C VAL A 45 0.83 7.36 3.28
N PHE A 46 1.70 8.09 3.99
CA PHE A 46 3.16 8.00 3.83
C PHE A 46 3.72 6.62 4.21
N LEU A 47 3.11 5.92 5.16
CA LEU A 47 3.51 4.56 5.58
C LEU A 47 3.21 3.48 4.53
N ILE A 48 2.18 3.67 3.70
CA ILE A 48 1.75 2.68 2.71
C ILE A 48 2.73 2.57 1.53
N GLY A 49 3.34 3.68 1.14
CA GLY A 49 4.29 3.72 0.02
C GLY A 49 5.51 2.81 0.22
N PRO A 50 6.34 3.01 1.26
CA PRO A 50 7.51 2.19 1.54
C PRO A 50 7.18 0.70 1.71
N ILE A 51 6.07 0.37 2.38
CA ILE A 51 5.62 -1.03 2.52
C ILE A 51 5.29 -1.62 1.15
N SER A 52 4.55 -0.89 0.31
CA SER A 52 4.22 -1.32 -1.05
C SER A 52 5.47 -1.52 -1.91
N PHE A 53 6.49 -0.68 -1.73
CA PHE A 53 7.79 -0.80 -2.41
C PHE A 53 8.51 -2.09 -2.02
N ILE A 54 8.64 -2.36 -0.72
CA ILE A 54 9.28 -3.59 -0.22
C ILE A 54 8.56 -4.82 -0.75
N LEU A 55 7.22 -4.84 -0.70
CA LEU A 55 6.42 -5.95 -1.18
C LEU A 55 6.53 -6.12 -2.71
N MET A 56 6.58 -5.03 -3.48
CA MET A 56 6.80 -5.08 -4.92
C MET A 56 8.17 -5.70 -5.24
N VAL A 57 9.24 -5.25 -4.58
CA VAL A 57 10.60 -5.77 -4.79
C VAL A 57 10.67 -7.25 -4.43
N PHE A 58 10.08 -7.65 -3.30
CA PHE A 58 10.05 -9.04 -2.87
C PHE A 58 9.29 -9.93 -3.86
N ASN A 59 8.08 -9.54 -4.30
CA ASN A 59 7.34 -10.28 -5.31
C ASN A 59 8.08 -10.30 -6.66
N GLY A 60 8.76 -9.22 -7.04
CA GLY A 60 9.60 -9.16 -8.24
C GLY A 60 10.77 -10.15 -8.16
N PHE A 61 11.45 -10.23 -7.02
CA PHE A 61 12.49 -11.23 -6.77
C PHE A 61 11.94 -12.66 -6.85
N LEU A 62 10.80 -12.93 -6.21
CA LEU A 62 10.14 -14.24 -6.28
C LEU A 62 9.76 -14.62 -7.72
N LEU A 63 9.30 -13.66 -8.52
CA LEU A 63 8.92 -13.85 -9.92
C LEU A 63 10.13 -14.10 -10.81
N SER A 64 11.17 -13.28 -10.71
CA SER A 64 12.33 -13.30 -11.61
C SER A 64 13.37 -14.35 -11.25
N TYR A 65 13.63 -14.58 -9.95
CA TYR A 65 14.67 -15.50 -9.51
C TYR A 65 14.10 -16.89 -9.23
N LEU A 66 13.02 -16.96 -8.44
CA LEU A 66 12.43 -18.24 -8.03
C LEU A 66 11.32 -18.75 -8.96
N HIS A 67 11.03 -18.03 -10.05
CA HIS A 67 10.02 -18.39 -11.05
C HIS A 67 8.63 -18.69 -10.43
N LYS A 68 8.33 -18.08 -9.28
CA LYS A 68 7.06 -18.25 -8.60
C LYS A 68 5.99 -17.38 -9.24
N GLU A 69 4.77 -17.91 -9.32
CA GLU A 69 3.62 -17.16 -9.83
C GLU A 69 3.17 -16.12 -8.81
N THR A 70 3.68 -14.89 -8.96
CA THR A 70 3.38 -13.72 -8.12
C THR A 70 3.05 -12.47 -8.95
N LYS A 71 2.75 -12.65 -10.25
CA LYS A 71 2.56 -11.57 -11.23
C LYS A 71 1.41 -10.65 -10.82
N TYR A 72 0.29 -11.21 -10.36
CA TYR A 72 -0.85 -10.38 -9.92
C TYR A 72 -0.52 -9.55 -8.69
N SER A 73 0.08 -10.15 -7.66
CA SER A 73 0.47 -9.43 -6.44
C SER A 73 1.49 -8.33 -6.75
N PHE A 74 2.49 -8.63 -7.59
CA PHE A 74 3.44 -7.64 -8.09
C PHE A 74 2.76 -6.44 -8.75
N ARG A 75 1.81 -6.68 -9.66
CA ARG A 75 1.05 -5.63 -10.35
C ARG A 75 0.21 -4.79 -9.39
N ILE A 76 -0.39 -5.41 -8.38
CA ILE A 76 -1.15 -4.70 -7.35
C ILE A 76 -0.22 -3.73 -6.59
N HIS A 77 0.93 -4.20 -6.09
CA HIS A 77 1.89 -3.34 -5.38
C HIS A 77 2.45 -2.23 -6.28
N LEU A 78 2.75 -2.53 -7.55
CA LEU A 78 3.18 -1.54 -8.52
C LEU A 78 2.10 -0.45 -8.74
N SER A 79 0.83 -0.85 -8.90
CA SER A 79 -0.27 0.10 -9.05
C SER A 79 -0.46 0.98 -7.81
N ALA A 80 -0.33 0.41 -6.61
CA ALA A 80 -0.40 1.16 -5.36
C ALA A 80 0.74 2.19 -5.26
N LEU A 81 1.96 1.84 -5.69
CA LEU A 81 3.09 2.77 -5.73
C LEU A 81 2.89 3.90 -6.74
N LEU A 82 2.30 3.61 -7.91
CA LEU A 82 1.99 4.64 -8.89
C LEU A 82 0.95 5.62 -8.34
N ILE A 83 -0.12 5.12 -7.71
CA ILE A 83 -1.14 5.95 -7.05
C ILE A 83 -0.49 6.80 -5.94
N TRP A 84 0.37 6.19 -5.13
CA TRP A 84 1.09 6.89 -4.07
C TRP A 84 2.04 7.97 -4.62
N GLY A 85 2.77 7.67 -5.69
CA GLY A 85 3.64 8.64 -6.36
C GLY A 85 2.86 9.82 -6.93
N VAL A 86 1.69 9.59 -7.53
CA VAL A 86 0.78 10.65 -7.97
C VAL A 86 0.29 11.49 -6.79
N PHE A 87 -0.10 10.84 -5.68
CA PHE A 87 -0.51 11.56 -4.47
C PHE A 87 0.60 12.48 -3.95
N LEU A 88 1.85 12.01 -3.90
CA LEU A 88 3.01 12.82 -3.48
C LEU A 88 3.36 13.96 -4.44
N LEU A 89 3.04 13.83 -5.73
CA LEU A 89 3.27 14.91 -6.69
C LEU A 89 2.20 16.01 -6.62
N LEU A 90 1.00 15.67 -6.16
CA LEU A 90 -0.15 16.59 -6.11
C LEU A 90 -0.32 17.27 -4.73
N ASN A 91 0.38 16.82 -3.69
CA ASN A 91 0.33 17.35 -2.33
C ASN A 91 1.72 17.75 -1.85
#